data_AF-A0A8S0ZNB1-F1
#
_entry.id   AF-A0A8S0ZNB1-F1
#
_cell.length_a   1.000
_cell.length_b   1.000
_cell.length_c   1.000
_cell.angle_alpha   90.00
_cell.angle_beta   90.00
_cell.angle_gamma   90.00
#
_symmetry.space_group_name_H-M   'P 1'
#
loop_
_entity.id
_entity.type
_entity.pdbx_description
1 polymer ?
#
loop_
_entity_poly.entity_id
_entity_poly.type
_entity_poly.pdbx_seq_one_letter_code
_entity_poly.pdbx_strand_id
1 'polypeptide(L)'
;MFPEEGWARSASSSYWTLQPCWWRRSRCKVIEVAGTRRHSTQARMVISGANAVYIVGTFKHMGTDADFKLYLTTNVTQADFNMGYTMTGTLERGSRSTNTFQMTHFAVLRRCDHDAHHLKNS
;
A
#
# COMPACT_ATOMS: atom_id res chain seq x y z
N MET A 1 -25.35 15.68 13.01
CA MET A 1 -24.23 15.22 13.86
C MET A 1 -23.92 13.81 13.40
N PHE A 2 -22.95 13.65 12.50
CA PHE A 2 -22.63 12.35 11.92
C PHE A 2 -21.92 11.52 13.00
N PRO A 3 -22.34 10.28 13.26
CA PRO A 3 -21.71 9.41 14.24
C PRO A 3 -20.45 8.84 13.60
N GLU A 4 -19.37 9.60 13.63
CA GLU A 4 -18.17 9.32 12.85
C GLU A 4 -16.96 8.91 13.73
N GLU A 5 -16.07 8.14 13.10
CA GLU A 5 -14.62 8.14 13.33
C GLU A 5 -14.01 7.38 14.53
N GLY A 6 -14.68 6.37 15.10
CA GLY A 6 -13.99 5.42 15.99
C GLY A 6 -12.96 4.53 15.26
N TRP A 7 -13.34 4.02 14.09
CA TRP A 7 -12.51 3.12 13.27
C TRP A 7 -11.45 3.87 12.45
N ALA A 8 -11.78 5.08 11.97
CA ALA A 8 -10.88 5.88 11.13
C ALA A 8 -9.63 6.38 11.88
N ARG A 9 -9.72 6.64 13.18
CA ARG A 9 -8.57 7.10 13.98
C ARG A 9 -7.44 6.08 14.09
N SER A 10 -7.73 4.78 14.05
CA SER A 10 -6.67 3.75 14.11
C SER A 10 -5.87 3.62 12.80
N ALA A 11 -6.42 4.09 11.67
CA ALA A 11 -5.71 4.11 10.38
C ALA A 11 -4.73 5.30 10.25
N SER A 12 -4.84 6.31 11.12
CA SER A 12 -4.15 7.61 10.98
C SER A 12 -2.62 7.57 11.09
N SER A 13 -2.01 6.42 11.41
CA SER A 13 -0.55 6.23 11.32
C SER A 13 -0.19 4.86 10.74
N SER A 14 -0.89 4.43 9.69
CA SER A 14 -0.49 3.23 8.94
C SER A 14 -0.07 3.57 7.51
N TYR A 15 1.11 3.08 7.12
CA TYR A 15 1.60 3.19 5.74
C TYR A 15 2.32 1.92 5.33
N TRP A 16 2.31 1.65 4.04
CA TRP A 16 3.01 0.52 3.47
C TRP A 16 4.23 1.02 2.70
N THR A 17 5.38 0.38 2.92
CA THR A 17 6.54 0.57 2.05
C THR A 17 6.64 -0.61 1.09
N LEU A 18 6.85 -0.28 -0.18
CA LEU A 18 7.04 -1.23 -1.27
C LEU A 18 8.50 -1.13 -1.71
N GLN A 19 9.27 -2.17 -1.50
CA GLN A 19 10.67 -2.21 -1.92
C GLN A 19 10.80 -3.20 -3.09
N PRO A 20 11.01 -2.72 -4.33
CA PRO A 20 11.22 -3.59 -5.47
C PRO A 20 12.42 -4.51 -5.24
N CYS A 21 12.31 -5.78 -5.59
CA CYS A 21 13.46 -6.67 -5.62
C CYS A 21 14.19 -6.47 -6.95
N TRP A 22 15.34 -5.79 -6.92
CA TRP A 22 16.13 -5.47 -8.11
C TRP A 22 16.50 -6.71 -8.96
N TRP A 23 16.72 -7.85 -8.32
CA TRP A 23 16.98 -9.13 -9.01
C TRP A 23 15.73 -9.89 -9.48
N ARG A 24 14.56 -9.56 -8.93
CA ARG A 24 13.31 -10.28 -9.19
C ARG A 24 12.17 -9.29 -9.36
N ARG A 25 12.05 -8.74 -10.55
CA ARG A 25 11.05 -7.71 -10.89
C ARG A 25 9.58 -8.16 -10.66
N SER A 26 9.31 -9.46 -10.59
CA SER A 26 7.99 -10.01 -10.25
C SER A 26 7.70 -10.10 -8.75
N ARG A 27 8.62 -9.61 -7.89
CA ARG A 27 8.47 -9.62 -6.44
C ARG A 27 8.89 -8.28 -5.83
N CYS A 28 8.26 -7.96 -4.71
CA CYS A 28 8.66 -6.85 -3.87
C CYS A 28 8.54 -7.26 -2.40
N LYS A 29 9.34 -6.61 -1.55
CA LYS A 29 9.13 -6.65 -0.11
C LYS A 29 8.08 -5.61 0.24
N VAL A 30 7.03 -6.06 0.92
CA VAL A 30 5.97 -5.20 1.45
C VAL A 30 6.15 -5.11 2.94
N ILE A 31 6.10 -3.90 3.48
CA ILE A 31 6.20 -3.66 4.92
C ILE A 31 5.04 -2.77 5.32
N GLU A 32 4.17 -3.30 6.16
CA GLU A 32 3.13 -2.54 6.85
C GLU A 32 3.70 -1.99 8.15
N VAL A 33 3.58 -0.68 8.33
CA VAL A 33 3.89 0.02 9.57
C VAL A 33 2.57 0.54 10.12
N ALA A 34 2.24 0.21 11.37
CA ALA A 34 1.05 0.70 12.06
C ALA A 34 1.42 1.03 13.52
N GLY A 35 1.61 2.32 13.81
CA GLY A 35 2.19 2.76 15.09
C GLY A 35 3.59 2.17 15.30
N THR A 36 3.78 1.42 16.39
CA THR A 36 5.06 0.74 16.71
C THR A 36 5.19 -0.64 16.06
N ARG A 37 4.12 -1.16 15.46
CA ARG A 37 4.11 -2.50 14.84
C ARG A 37 4.63 -2.43 13.42
N ARG A 38 5.45 -3.41 13.06
CA ARG A 38 6.00 -3.56 11.72
C ARG A 38 5.88 -5.01 11.27
N HIS A 39 5.12 -5.25 10.22
CA HIS A 39 4.98 -6.56 9.59
C HIS A 39 5.59 -6.52 8.20
N SER A 40 6.35 -7.55 7.83
CA SER A 40 6.98 -7.62 6.50
C SER A 40 6.69 -8.94 5.81
N THR A 41 6.56 -8.89 4.50
CA THR A 41 6.37 -10.08 3.66
C THR A 41 6.96 -9.88 2.27
N GLN A 42 7.12 -10.99 1.54
CA GLN A 42 7.46 -10.99 0.13
C GLN A 42 6.16 -11.17 -0.67
N ALA A 43 5.86 -10.22 -1.54
CA ALA A 43 4.65 -10.22 -2.36
C ALA A 43 4.99 -10.42 -3.83
N ARG A 44 4.02 -10.97 -4.57
CA ARG A 44 4.07 -11.00 -6.04
C ARG A 44 3.63 -9.63 -6.55
N MET A 45 4.45 -9.05 -7.42
CA MET A 45 4.14 -7.83 -8.15
C MET A 45 3.87 -8.17 -9.61
N VAL A 46 2.77 -7.67 -10.15
CA VAL A 46 2.37 -7.86 -11.55
C VAL A 46 2.08 -6.49 -12.14
N ILE A 47 2.87 -6.10 -13.12
CA ILE A 47 2.61 -4.90 -13.92
C ILE A 47 1.53 -5.27 -14.93
N SER A 48 0.47 -4.47 -15.00
CA SER A 48 -0.65 -4.67 -15.90
C SER A 48 -0.75 -3.48 -16.85
N GLY A 49 -0.53 -3.73 -18.14
CA GLY A 49 -0.45 -2.68 -19.14
C GLY A 49 0.67 -1.67 -18.84
N ALA A 50 0.45 -0.42 -19.24
CA ALA A 50 1.42 0.67 -19.05
C ALA A 50 1.18 1.49 -17.77
N ASN A 51 0.03 1.33 -17.11
CA ASN A 51 -0.45 2.29 -16.10
C ASN A 51 -0.84 1.66 -14.77
N ALA A 52 -0.80 0.34 -14.59
CA ALA A 52 -1.26 -0.30 -13.36
C ALA A 52 -0.29 -1.35 -12.82
N VAL A 53 -0.36 -1.55 -11.50
CA VAL A 53 0.36 -2.60 -10.79
C VAL A 53 -0.55 -3.28 -9.77
N TYR A 54 -0.45 -4.60 -9.72
CA TYR A 54 -1.07 -5.44 -8.71
C TYR A 54 0.00 -6.04 -7.81
N ILE A 55 -0.22 -5.96 -6.50
CA ILE A 55 0.68 -6.52 -5.49
C ILE A 55 -0.15 -7.44 -4.61
N VAL A 56 0.19 -8.73 -4.60
CA VAL A 56 -0.57 -9.76 -3.89
C VAL A 56 0.37 -10.52 -2.98
N GLY A 57 0.01 -10.61 -1.71
CA GLY A 57 0.86 -11.25 -0.70
C GLY A 57 0.07 -11.67 0.54
N THR A 58 0.82 -12.20 1.51
CA THR A 58 0.29 -12.73 2.75
C THR A 58 1.21 -12.32 3.91
N PHE A 59 0.67 -11.71 4.95
CA PHE A 59 1.38 -11.49 6.21
C PHE A 59 1.22 -12.70 7.13
N LYS A 60 2.15 -13.66 7.03
CA LYS A 60 2.08 -14.98 7.70
C LYS A 60 1.79 -14.95 9.21
N HIS A 61 2.05 -13.84 9.89
CA HIS A 61 1.89 -13.70 11.35
C HIS A 61 0.71 -12.81 11.77
N MET A 62 -0.18 -12.43 10.84
CA MET A 62 -1.35 -11.59 11.16
C MET A 62 -2.63 -12.36 11.52
N GLY A 63 -2.63 -13.70 11.46
CA GLY A 63 -3.82 -14.50 11.78
C GLY A 63 -4.87 -14.44 10.67
N THR A 64 -6.12 -14.11 11.01
CA THR A 64 -7.21 -13.92 10.04
C THR A 64 -6.95 -12.72 9.14
N ASP A 65 -7.44 -12.77 7.90
CA ASP A 65 -7.29 -11.71 6.88
C ASP A 65 -5.83 -11.31 6.56
N ALA A 66 -4.93 -12.28 6.71
CA ALA A 66 -3.51 -12.13 6.44
C ALA A 66 -3.20 -11.90 4.95
N ASP A 67 -4.08 -12.30 4.03
CA ASP A 67 -3.90 -12.08 2.60
C ASP A 67 -4.31 -10.68 2.20
N PHE A 68 -3.66 -10.16 1.17
CA PHE A 68 -4.00 -8.86 0.62
C PHE A 68 -3.86 -8.80 -0.89
N LYS A 69 -4.63 -7.89 -1.48
CA LYS A 69 -4.51 -7.45 -2.87
C LYS A 69 -4.45 -5.93 -2.89
N LEU A 70 -3.33 -5.41 -3.35
CA LEU A 70 -3.12 -3.98 -3.56
C LEU A 70 -3.15 -3.72 -5.07
N TYR A 71 -4.02 -2.81 -5.48
CA TYR A 71 -4.07 -2.28 -6.84
C TYR A 71 -3.65 -0.82 -6.80
N LEU A 72 -2.76 -0.42 -7.71
CA LEU A 72 -2.38 0.97 -7.92
C LEU A 72 -2.37 1.28 -9.41
N THR A 73 -2.84 2.46 -9.78
CA THR A 73 -2.84 2.97 -11.16
C THR A 73 -2.32 4.39 -11.24
N THR A 74 -1.63 4.71 -12.33
CA THR A 74 -1.22 6.07 -12.69
C THR A 74 -2.36 6.89 -13.30
N ASN A 75 -3.54 6.29 -13.53
CA ASN A 75 -4.73 7.02 -13.95
C ASN A 75 -5.32 7.77 -12.74
N VAL A 76 -4.67 8.87 -12.38
CA VAL A 76 -5.01 9.71 -11.24
C VAL A 76 -5.98 10.81 -11.65
N THR A 77 -6.91 11.17 -10.76
CA THR A 77 -7.79 12.32 -10.98
C THR A 77 -7.00 13.63 -10.88
N GLN A 78 -7.52 14.72 -11.44
CA GLN A 78 -6.89 16.03 -11.29
C GLN A 78 -6.77 16.45 -9.81
N ALA A 79 -7.76 16.10 -8.98
CA ALA A 79 -7.73 16.39 -7.55
C ALA A 79 -6.59 15.63 -6.84
N ASP A 80 -6.46 14.33 -7.09
CA ASP A 80 -5.39 13.50 -6.54
C ASP A 80 -4.00 13.96 -6.99
N PHE A 81 -3.88 14.35 -8.26
CA PHE A 81 -2.66 14.92 -8.80
C PHE A 81 -2.28 16.22 -8.08
N ASN A 82 -3.25 17.12 -7.86
CA ASN A 82 -3.04 18.36 -7.13
C ASN A 82 -2.65 18.13 -5.66
N MET A 83 -3.08 17.01 -5.06
CA MET A 83 -2.64 16.56 -3.73
C MET A 83 -1.24 15.92 -3.73
N GLY A 84 -0.61 15.79 -4.90
CA GLY A 84 0.73 15.27 -5.07
C GLY A 84 0.82 13.75 -5.17
N TYR A 85 -0.27 13.07 -5.51
CA TYR A 85 -0.26 11.62 -5.75
C TYR A 85 0.16 11.30 -7.19
N THR A 86 1.02 10.30 -7.34
CA THR A 86 1.43 9.73 -8.64
C THR A 86 0.66 8.48 -9.00
N MET A 87 0.16 7.77 -7.98
CA MET A 87 -0.71 6.63 -8.17
C MET A 87 -1.80 6.62 -7.11
N THR A 88 -2.97 6.11 -7.49
CA THR A 88 -4.08 5.85 -6.58
C THR A 88 -4.60 4.43 -6.80
N GLY A 89 -5.37 3.92 -5.85
CA GLY A 89 -6.01 2.63 -5.98
C GLY A 89 -6.58 2.12 -4.67
N THR A 90 -6.59 0.81 -4.50
CA THR A 90 -7.35 0.15 -3.43
C THR A 90 -6.55 -0.96 -2.78
N LEU A 91 -6.77 -1.14 -1.48
CA LEU A 91 -6.25 -2.26 -0.71
C LEU A 91 -7.39 -3.12 -0.22
N GLU A 92 -7.38 -4.38 -0.64
CA GLU A 92 -8.25 -5.43 -0.13
C GLU A 92 -7.49 -6.32 0.84
N ARG A 93 -8.15 -6.70 1.94
CA ARG A 93 -7.68 -7.70 2.90
C ARG A 93 -8.65 -8.89 2.91
N GLY A 94 -8.15 -10.06 3.26
CA GLY A 94 -9.00 -11.25 3.35
C GLY A 94 -8.24 -12.55 3.34
N SER A 95 -8.87 -13.58 2.77
CA SER A 95 -8.34 -14.92 2.70
C SER A 95 -8.36 -15.46 1.27
N ARG A 96 -7.21 -15.93 0.81
CA ARG A 96 -7.06 -16.58 -0.49
C ARG A 96 -7.70 -17.97 -0.50
N SER A 97 -7.74 -18.69 0.62
CA SER A 97 -8.30 -20.05 0.67
C SER A 97 -9.81 -20.07 0.43
N THR A 98 -10.51 -19.05 0.95
CA THR A 98 -11.96 -18.86 0.77
C THR A 98 -12.30 -17.92 -0.38
N ASN A 99 -11.29 -17.29 -0.99
CA ASN A 99 -11.43 -16.23 -2.00
C ASN A 99 -12.33 -15.06 -1.52
N THR A 100 -12.35 -14.79 -0.22
CA THR A 100 -13.12 -13.70 0.37
C THR A 100 -12.20 -12.53 0.63
N PHE A 101 -12.42 -11.42 -0.09
CA PHE A 101 -11.66 -10.19 0.05
C PHE A 101 -12.63 -9.03 0.27
N GLN A 102 -12.25 -8.10 1.14
CA GLN A 102 -12.99 -6.87 1.42
C GLN A 102 -12.07 -5.68 1.22
N MET A 103 -12.58 -4.64 0.55
CA MET A 103 -11.87 -3.38 0.44
C MET A 103 -11.78 -2.74 1.83
N THR A 104 -10.56 -2.40 2.25
CA THR A 104 -10.30 -1.84 3.59
C THR A 104 -9.79 -0.41 3.53
N HIS A 105 -9.02 -0.07 2.50
CA HIS A 105 -8.40 1.25 2.39
C HIS A 105 -8.35 1.72 0.94
N PHE A 106 -8.42 3.03 0.76
CA PHE A 106 -7.87 3.68 -0.42
C PHE A 106 -6.35 3.75 -0.29
N ALA A 107 -5.64 3.45 -1.38
CA ALA A 107 -4.19 3.47 -1.42
C ALA A 107 -3.71 4.61 -2.31
N VAL A 108 -2.71 5.34 -1.86
CA VAL A 108 -2.10 6.44 -2.61
C VAL A 108 -0.59 6.37 -2.53
N LEU A 109 0.08 6.70 -3.63
CA LEU A 109 1.55 6.82 -3.70
C LEU A 109 1.89 8.30 -3.94
N ARG A 110 2.51 8.93 -2.94
CA ARG A 110 2.93 10.33 -3.02
C ARG A 110 4.20 10.48 -3.87
N ARG A 111 4.32 11.61 -4.56
CA ARG A 111 5.59 12.06 -5.14
C ARG A 111 6.62 12.15 -4.00
N CYS A 112 7.75 11.46 -4.15
CA CYS A 112 8.91 11.76 -3.32
C CYS A 112 9.62 12.96 -3.95
N ASP A 113 9.50 14.12 -3.31
CA ASP A 113 10.41 15.23 -3.60
C ASP A 113 11.80 14.79 -3.10
N HIS A 114 12.76 14.69 -4.01
CA HIS A 114 14.10 14.15 -3.74
C HIS A 114 14.97 15.10 -2.87
N ASP A 115 14.38 16.00 -2.10
CA ASP A 115 15.09 17.01 -1.30
C ASP A 115 15.35 16.59 0.16
N ALA A 116 14.85 15.43 0.60
CA ALA A 116 15.05 14.97 1.99
C ALA A 116 16.44 14.35 2.27
N HIS A 117 17.32 14.24 1.26
CA HIS A 117 18.67 13.69 1.44
C HIS A 117 19.78 14.74 1.60
N HIS A 118 19.47 16.04 1.60
CA HIS A 118 20.47 17.10 1.76
C HIS A 118 20.56 17.72 3.17
N LEU A 119 19.77 17.24 4.14
CA LEU A 119 19.76 17.78 5.52
C LEU A 119 20.40 16.86 6.57
N LYS A 120 21.45 16.11 6.19
CA LYS A 120 22.25 15.33 7.15
C LYS A 120 23.75 15.61 7.16
N ASN A 121 24.24 16.57 6.38
CA ASN A 121 25.63 17.05 6.45
C ASN A 121 25.68 18.57 6.31
N SER A 122 25.28 19.29 7.37
CA SER A 122 25.66 20.68 7.60
C SER A 122 25.76 20.92 9.10
#